data_AF-A0A8J8SYD7-F1
#
_entry.id   AF-A0A8J8SYD7-F1
#
_cell.length_a   1.000
_cell.length_b   1.000
_cell.length_c   1.000
_cell.angle_alpha   90.00
_cell.angle_beta   90.00
_cell.angle_gamma   90.00
#
_symmetry.space_group_name_H-M   'P 1'
#
loop_
_entity.id
_entity.type
_entity.pdbx_description
1 polymer ?
#
loop_
_entity_poly.entity_id
_entity_poly.type
_entity_poly.pdbx_seq_one_letter_code
_entity_poly.pdbx_strand_id
1 'polypeptide(L)'
;MGNGFFADKLSYKAWFDFNNAQRAHYNYLENLTPLLVWHLLGIVYHPLLTAAFGFLCIISRILYTIGYMKTPNSRVLGALLFDVGFLGLFVLGVLGAVKGLRFIH
;
A
#
# COMPACT_ATOMS: atom_id res chain seq x y z
N MET A 1 13.39 -13.05 6.68
CA MET A 1 14.17 -12.89 5.43
C MET A 1 14.90 -11.56 5.52
N GLY A 2 16.21 -11.55 5.24
CA GLY A 2 17.10 -10.39 5.45
C GLY A 2 18.44 -10.72 6.11
N ASN A 3 18.54 -11.89 6.74
CA ASN A 3 19.72 -12.35 7.49
C ASN A 3 20.23 -13.67 6.91
N GLY A 4 20.47 -13.69 5.59
CA GLY A 4 21.14 -14.83 4.95
C GLY A 4 22.65 -14.66 4.99
N PHE A 5 23.38 -15.69 4.57
CA PHE A 5 24.86 -15.71 4.53
C PHE A 5 25.51 -14.46 3.89
N PHE A 6 24.87 -13.86 2.89
CA PHE A 6 25.37 -12.65 2.24
C PHE A 6 25.13 -11.36 3.05
N ALA A 7 24.06 -11.33 3.86
CA ALA A 7 23.75 -10.19 4.71
C ALA A 7 24.68 -10.11 5.94
N ASP A 8 25.21 -11.25 6.40
CA ASP A 8 26.20 -11.32 7.50
C ASP A 8 27.53 -10.63 7.14
N LYS A 9 27.80 -10.44 5.85
CA LYS A 9 29.00 -9.75 5.35
C LYS A 9 28.82 -8.23 5.29
N LEU A 10 27.62 -7.71 5.53
CA LEU A 10 27.33 -6.29 5.47
C LEU A 10 27.82 -5.57 6.74
N SER A 11 28.24 -4.32 6.59
CA SER A 11 28.40 -3.45 7.76
C SER A 11 27.04 -3.24 8.43
N TYR A 12 27.04 -2.96 9.75
CA TYR A 12 25.79 -2.76 10.49
C TYR A 12 24.84 -1.75 9.82
N LYS A 13 25.39 -0.64 9.32
CA LYS A 13 24.59 0.37 8.61
C LYS A 13 23.97 -0.18 7.32
N ALA A 14 24.75 -0.86 6.49
CA ALA A 14 24.25 -1.44 5.24
C ALA A 14 23.22 -2.55 5.50
N TRP A 15 23.45 -3.38 6.51
CA TRP A 15 22.50 -4.39 6.96
C TRP A 15 21.19 -3.76 7.47
N PHE A 16 21.27 -2.70 8.27
CA PHE A 16 20.11 -1.99 8.79
C PHE A 16 19.28 -1.34 7.68
N ASP A 17 19.94 -0.63 6.75
CA ASP A 17 19.30 0.02 5.60
C ASP A 17 18.63 -1.04 4.70
N PHE A 18 19.28 -2.19 4.49
CA PHE A 18 18.72 -3.31 3.72
C PHE A 18 17.46 -3.90 4.36
N ASN A 19 17.49 -4.17 5.66
CA ASN A 19 16.32 -4.68 6.39
C ASN A 19 15.15 -3.69 6.35
N ASN A 20 15.44 -2.39 6.44
CA ASN A 20 14.44 -1.33 6.32
C ASN A 20 13.79 -1.32 4.93
N ALA A 21 14.59 -1.41 3.86
CA ALA A 21 14.08 -1.49 2.50
C ALA A 21 13.21 -2.74 2.28
N GLN A 22 13.64 -3.90 2.79
CA GLN A 22 12.85 -5.13 2.72
C GLN A 22 11.51 -4.98 3.45
N ARG A 23 11.51 -4.40 4.64
CA ARG A 23 10.28 -4.21 5.42
C ARG A 23 9.30 -3.27 4.72
N ALA A 24 9.79 -2.21 4.08
CA ALA A 24 8.95 -1.34 3.26
C ALA A 24 8.35 -2.10 2.06
N HIS A 25 9.14 -2.94 1.38
CA HIS A 25 8.69 -3.75 0.26
C HIS A 25 7.63 -4.78 0.67
N TYR A 26 7.85 -5.55 1.74
CA TYR A 26 6.88 -6.53 2.23
C TYR A 26 5.57 -5.87 2.66
N ASN A 27 5.65 -4.74 3.36
CA ASN A 27 4.44 -4.01 3.73
C ASN A 27 3.63 -3.58 2.50
N TYR A 28 4.28 -3.25 1.39
CA TYR A 28 3.57 -2.97 0.15
C TYR A 28 2.92 -4.22 -0.44
N LEU A 29 3.64 -5.35 -0.51
CA LEU A 29 3.10 -6.61 -1.03
C LEU A 29 1.88 -7.11 -0.26
N GLU A 30 1.90 -7.03 1.07
CA GLU A 30 0.77 -7.41 1.94
C GLU A 30 -0.50 -6.60 1.63
N ASN A 31 -0.32 -5.33 1.24
CA ASN A 31 -1.42 -4.42 0.96
C ASN A 31 -1.80 -4.35 -0.53
N LEU A 32 -0.93 -4.81 -1.43
CA LEU A 32 -1.13 -4.71 -2.88
C LEU A 32 -2.34 -5.52 -3.34
N THR A 33 -2.43 -6.78 -2.92
CA THR A 33 -3.54 -7.67 -3.30
C THR A 33 -4.90 -7.11 -2.90
N PRO A 34 -5.17 -6.75 -1.62
CA PRO A 34 -6.47 -6.20 -1.26
C PRO A 34 -6.73 -4.83 -1.91
N LEU A 35 -5.70 -4.00 -2.10
CA LEU A 35 -5.85 -2.72 -2.81
C LEU A 35 -6.37 -2.92 -4.24
N LEU A 36 -5.80 -3.88 -4.98
CA LEU A 36 -6.24 -4.18 -6.35
C LEU A 36 -7.67 -4.72 -6.39
N VAL A 37 -8.04 -5.59 -5.45
CA VAL A 37 -9.42 -6.12 -5.35
C VAL A 37 -10.42 -4.99 -5.15
N TRP A 38 -10.20 -4.11 -4.18
CA TRP A 38 -11.12 -2.99 -3.93
C TRP A 38 -11.19 -2.01 -5.09
N HIS A 39 -10.05 -1.77 -5.74
CA HIS A 39 -9.99 -0.92 -6.92
C HIS A 39 -10.82 -1.48 -8.08
N LEU A 40 -10.69 -2.77 -8.38
CA LEU A 40 -11.45 -3.43 -9.46
C LEU A 40 -12.96 -3.47 -9.19
N LEU A 41 -13.36 -3.65 -7.94
CA LEU A 41 -14.78 -3.62 -7.57
C LEU A 41 -15.36 -2.20 -7.64
N GLY A 42 -14.62 -1.19 -7.19
CA GLY A 42 -15.07 0.20 -7.15
C GLY A 42 -15.14 0.86 -8.52
N ILE A 43 -14.19 0.58 -9.42
CA ILE A 43 -14.02 1.31 -10.67
C ILE A 43 -15.21 1.14 -11.64
N VAL A 44 -15.90 0.00 -11.57
CA VAL A 44 -17.05 -0.32 -12.42
C VAL A 44 -18.20 0.69 -12.24
N TYR A 45 -18.45 1.11 -11.00
CA TYR A 45 -19.59 1.99 -10.67
C TYR A 45 -19.17 3.39 -10.23
N HIS A 46 -17.90 3.58 -9.84
CA HIS A 46 -17.38 4.82 -9.28
C HIS A 46 -15.97 5.15 -9.84
N PRO A 47 -15.81 5.32 -11.17
CA PRO A 47 -14.49 5.36 -11.82
C PRO A 47 -13.62 6.53 -11.36
N LEU A 48 -14.15 7.76 -11.31
CA LEU A 48 -13.36 8.94 -10.95
C LEU A 48 -12.89 8.91 -9.49
N LEU A 49 -13.79 8.55 -8.55
CA LEU A 49 -13.45 8.47 -7.14
C LEU A 49 -12.45 7.33 -6.87
N THR A 50 -12.64 6.18 -7.51
CA THR A 50 -11.75 5.02 -7.37
C THR A 50 -10.36 5.33 -7.93
N ALA A 51 -10.27 6.05 -9.06
CA ALA A 51 -9.01 6.53 -9.61
C ALA A 51 -8.31 7.52 -8.67
N ALA A 52 -9.05 8.48 -8.08
CA ALA A 52 -8.50 9.45 -7.15
C ALA A 52 -7.91 8.80 -5.89
N PHE A 53 -8.65 7.87 -5.25
CA PHE A 53 -8.14 7.15 -4.08
C PHE A 53 -7.01 6.17 -4.44
N GLY A 54 -7.05 5.56 -5.63
CA GLY A 54 -5.94 4.76 -6.15
C GLY A 54 -4.66 5.59 -6.33
N PHE A 55 -4.77 6.79 -6.89
CA PHE A 55 -3.65 7.71 -7.02
C PHE A 55 -3.11 8.15 -5.65
N LEU A 56 -3.99 8.47 -4.70
CA LEU A 56 -3.60 8.78 -3.33
C LEU A 56 -2.79 7.63 -2.71
N CYS A 57 -3.21 6.38 -2.90
CA CYS A 57 -2.48 5.21 -2.42
C CYS A 57 -1.07 5.13 -3.04
N ILE A 58 -0.91 5.42 -4.33
CA ILE A 58 0.40 5.40 -5.01
C ILE A 58 1.34 6.47 -4.42
N ILE A 59 0.87 7.71 -4.27
CA ILE A 59 1.66 8.81 -3.67
C ILE A 59 2.05 8.47 -2.23
N SER A 60 1.11 7.91 -1.47
CA SER A 60 1.35 7.48 -0.09
C SER A 60 2.47 6.44 0.00
N ARG A 61 2.59 5.53 -0.98
CA ARG A 61 3.66 4.53 -1.03
C ARG A 61 5.04 5.11 -1.32
N ILE A 62 5.11 6.14 -2.17
CA ILE A 62 6.35 6.88 -2.40
C ILE A 62 6.78 7.56 -1.09
N LEU A 63 5.86 8.27 -0.43
CA LEU A 63 6.15 8.94 0.84
C LEU A 63 6.52 7.97 1.96
N TYR A 64 5.84 6.83 2.07
CA TYR A 64 6.14 5.79 3.04
C TYR A 64 7.56 5.26 2.85
N THR A 65 7.93 4.94 1.60
CA THR A 65 9.25 4.38 1.26
C THR A 65 10.35 5.41 1.55
N ILE A 66 10.19 6.66 1.11
CA ILE A 66 11.14 7.74 1.39
C ILE A 66 11.30 7.95 2.90
N GLY A 67 10.19 7.93 3.65
CA GLY A 67 10.21 8.03 5.11
C GLY A 67 11.01 6.89 5.74
N TYR A 68 10.71 5.65 5.34
CA TYR A 68 11.35 4.45 5.85
C TYR A 68 12.87 4.42 5.60
N MET A 69 13.32 4.94 4.46
CA MET A 69 14.75 5.02 4.11
C MET A 69 15.52 6.08 4.91
N LYS A 70 14.85 7.07 5.51
CA LYS A 70 15.49 8.07 6.37
C LYS A 70 15.56 7.60 7.82
N THR A 71 14.39 7.31 8.40
CA THR A 71 14.26 6.71 9.73
C THR A 71 12.98 5.87 9.78
N PRO A 72 12.94 4.76 10.53
CA PRO A 72 11.73 3.95 10.64
C PRO A 72 10.49 4.70 11.15
N ASN A 73 10.67 5.79 11.91
CA ASN A 73 9.58 6.61 12.44
C ASN A 73 9.04 7.63 11.43
N SER A 74 9.83 8.03 10.43
CA SER A 74 9.39 8.99 9.41
C SER A 74 8.38 8.41 8.40
N ARG A 75 8.06 7.11 8.47
CA ARG A 75 7.07 6.46 7.59
C ARG A 75 5.61 6.83 7.89
N VAL A 76 5.34 7.40 9.07
CA VAL A 76 3.97 7.59 9.61
C VAL A 76 3.08 8.40 8.66
N LEU A 77 3.61 9.47 8.05
CA LEU A 77 2.83 10.28 7.10
C LEU A 77 2.35 9.45 5.91
N GLY A 78 3.26 8.71 5.28
CA GLY A 78 2.90 7.83 4.16
C GLY A 78 1.96 6.69 4.57
N ALA A 79 2.06 6.21 5.81
CA ALA A 79 1.18 5.17 6.34
C ALA A 79 -0.25 5.70 6.49
N LEU A 80 -0.43 6.85 7.15
CA LEU A 80 -1.74 7.45 7.38
C LEU A 80 -2.44 7.84 6.07
N LEU A 81 -1.70 8.41 5.11
CA LEU A 81 -2.26 8.73 3.80
C LEU A 81 -2.68 7.47 3.03
N PHE A 82 -1.90 6.38 3.16
CA PHE A 82 -2.27 5.10 2.57
C PHE A 82 -3.54 4.55 3.22
N ASP A 83 -3.65 4.60 4.55
CA ASP A 83 -4.82 4.10 5.28
C ASP A 83 -6.10 4.84 4.88
N VAL A 84 -6.02 6.18 4.71
CA VAL A 84 -7.14 6.99 4.21
C VAL A 84 -7.53 6.59 2.79
N GLY A 85 -6.55 6.45 1.90
CA GLY A 85 -6.79 6.03 0.51
C GLY A 85 -7.39 4.62 0.42
N PHE A 86 -6.85 3.70 1.22
CA PHE A 86 -7.27 2.31 1.28
C PHE A 86 -8.68 2.16 1.85
N LEU A 87 -9.03 2.91 2.89
CA LEU A 87 -10.38 2.95 3.44
C LEU A 87 -11.39 3.49 2.41
N GLY A 88 -11.00 4.54 1.66
CA GLY A 88 -11.82 5.06 0.56
C GLY A 88 -12.08 4.01 -0.52
N LEU A 89 -11.03 3.29 -0.95
CA LEU A 89 -11.17 2.19 -1.91
C LEU A 89 -12.04 1.06 -1.36
N PHE A 90 -11.86 0.68 -0.10
CA PHE A 90 -12.68 -0.35 0.56
C PHE A 90 -14.17 -0.01 0.50
N VAL A 91 -14.54 1.22 0.89
CA VAL A 91 -15.93 1.69 0.86
C VAL A 91 -16.48 1.66 -0.56
N LEU A 92 -15.74 2.20 -1.54
CA LEU A 92 -16.17 2.21 -2.94
C LEU A 92 -16.28 0.80 -3.53
N GLY A 93 -15.38 -0.11 -3.16
CA GLY A 93 -15.41 -1.51 -3.57
C GLY A 93 -16.63 -2.25 -3.04
N VAL A 94 -16.99 -2.05 -1.76
CA VAL A 94 -18.21 -2.61 -1.18
C VAL A 94 -19.47 -2.05 -1.86
N LEU A 95 -19.54 -0.73 -2.06
CA LEU A 95 -20.66 -0.09 -2.76
C LEU A 95 -20.79 -0.58 -4.22
N GLY A 96 -19.66 -0.75 -4.91
CA GLY A 96 -19.61 -1.32 -6.24
C GLY A 96 -20.13 -2.75 -6.28
N ALA A 97 -19.69 -3.61 -5.35
CA ALA A 97 -20.16 -4.98 -5.23
C ALA A 97 -21.67 -5.06 -4.97
N VAL A 98 -22.22 -4.24 -4.06
CA VAL A 98 -23.66 -4.20 -3.76
C VAL A 98 -24.47 -3.76 -4.98
N LYS A 99 -24.01 -2.75 -5.72
CA LYS A 99 -24.66 -2.32 -6.97
C LYS A 99 -24.62 -3.41 -8.04
N GLY A 100 -23.51 -4.13 -8.15
CA GLY A 100 -23.39 -5.28 -9.05
C GLY A 100 -24.40 -6.38 -8.77
N LEU A 101 -24.58 -6.74 -7.49
CA LEU A 101 -25.57 -7.76 -7.11
C LEU A 101 -27.01 -7.34 -7.41
N ARG A 102 -27.33 -6.04 -7.26
CA ARG A 102 -28.64 -5.47 -7.59
C ARG A 102 -28.91 -5.36 -9.08
N PHE A 103 -27.88 -5.34 -9.92
CA PHE A 103 -28.04 -5.29 -11.38
C PHE A 103 -28.41 -6.65 -11.97
N ILE A 104 -28.11 -7.74 -11.25
CA ILE A 104 -28.34 -9.12 -11.70
C ILE A 104 -29.75 -9.63 -11.32
N HIS A 105 -30.42 -8.97 -10.36
CA HIS A 105 -31.80 -9.26 -9.95
C HIS A 105 -32.76 -8.23 -10.54
#